data_AF-A0A528CL56-F1
#
_entry.id   AF-A0A528CL56-F1
#
_cell.length_a   1.000
_cell.length_b   1.000
_cell.length_c   1.000
_cell.angle_alpha   90.00
_cell.angle_beta   90.00
_cell.angle_gamma   90.00
#
_symmetry.space_group_name_H-M   'P 1'
#
loop_
_entity.id
_entity.type
_entity.pdbx_description
1 polymer ?
#
loop_
_entity_poly.entity_id
_entity_poly.type
_entity_poly.pdbx_seq_one_letter_code
_entity_poly.pdbx_strand_id
1 'polypeptide(L)'
;YVEGIALLTLPNAENKTFDKLLAGGSATRISILQNVDAEANVHIVLPEAQVMQIDTQANVLQALESKRVDAAAVDLSTVRWLASRNPD
;
A
#
# COMPACT_ATOMS: atom_id res chain seq x y z
N TYR A 1 -19.87 4.13 -5.99
CA TYR A 1 -19.05 2.90 -5.99
C TYR A 1 -18.14 3.00 -4.78
N VAL A 2 -18.18 2.03 -3.86
CA VAL A 2 -17.31 1.99 -2.68
C VAL A 2 -16.51 0.69 -2.80
N GLU A 3 -15.20 0.82 -3.05
CA GLU A 3 -14.27 -0.29 -3.13
C GLU A 3 -13.34 -0.27 -1.92
N GLY A 4 -13.02 -1.44 -1.38
CA GLY A 4 -12.07 -1.54 -0.28
C GLY A 4 -10.66 -1.29 -0.77
N ILE A 5 -9.85 -0.58 0.02
CA ILE A 5 -8.41 -0.48 -0.17
C ILE A 5 -7.75 -1.56 0.67
N ALA A 6 -6.78 -2.25 0.08
CA ALA A 6 -5.94 -3.21 0.76
C ALA A 6 -4.50 -2.71 0.82
N LEU A 7 -3.80 -3.05 1.90
CA LEU A 7 -2.38 -2.83 2.05
C LEU A 7 -1.63 -4.10 1.68
N LEU A 8 -0.80 -4.03 0.65
CA LEU A 8 0.12 -5.09 0.25
C LEU A 8 1.49 -4.85 0.87
N THR A 9 2.06 -5.88 1.48
CA THR A 9 3.43 -5.88 2.02
C THR A 9 4.22 -7.02 1.41
N LEU A 10 5.54 -6.91 1.37
CA LEU A 10 6.38 -8.04 0.97
C LEU A 10 6.25 -9.18 2.01
N PRO A 11 6.18 -10.46 1.58
CA PRO A 11 5.99 -11.59 2.50
C PRO A 11 7.12 -11.74 3.53
N ASN A 12 8.31 -11.26 3.16
CA ASN A 12 9.54 -11.30 3.96
C ASN A 12 9.85 -9.96 4.65
N ALA A 13 8.96 -8.96 4.59
CA ALA A 13 9.16 -7.70 5.29
C ALA A 13 9.00 -7.85 6.80
N GLU A 14 9.83 -7.13 7.57
CA GLU A 14 9.74 -7.13 9.03
C GLU A 14 8.45 -6.45 9.52
N ASN A 15 8.03 -5.40 8.82
CA ASN A 15 6.83 -4.58 9.08
C ASN A 15 5.59 -5.02 8.29
N LYS A 16 5.46 -6.32 7.98
CA LYS A 16 4.38 -6.87 7.13
C LYS A 16 2.97 -6.92 7.75
N THR A 17 2.79 -6.48 8.99
CA THR A 17 1.48 -6.49 9.65
C THR A 17 0.98 -5.07 9.84
N PHE A 18 -0.35 -4.89 9.85
CA PHE A 18 -0.96 -3.59 10.06
C PHE A 18 -0.44 -2.90 11.34
N ASP A 19 -0.39 -3.61 12.47
CA ASP A 19 0.11 -3.07 13.74
C ASP A 19 1.56 -2.57 13.65
N LYS A 20 2.40 -3.24 12.84
CA LYS A 20 3.79 -2.80 12.65
C LYS A 20 3.89 -1.60 11.72
N LEU A 21 3.06 -1.53 10.68
CA LEU A 21 2.95 -0.33 9.84
C LEU A 21 2.46 0.87 10.65
N LEU A 22 1.46 0.66 11.51
CA LEU A 22 0.93 1.70 12.40
C LEU A 22 1.97 2.16 13.42
N ALA A 23 2.66 1.23 14.09
CA ALA A 23 3.70 1.53 15.06
C ALA A 23 4.93 2.23 14.45
N GLY A 24 5.16 2.06 13.14
CA GLY A 24 6.24 2.74 12.42
C GLY A 24 6.00 4.25 12.23
N GLY A 25 4.77 4.73 12.36
CA GLY A 25 4.43 6.15 12.29
C GLY A 25 5.03 6.85 11.07
N SER A 26 5.75 7.95 11.29
CA SER A 26 6.42 8.72 10.23
C SER A 26 7.56 8.01 9.50
N ALA A 27 7.99 6.84 9.98
CA ALA A 27 8.96 6.00 9.27
C ALA A 27 8.29 5.04 8.27
N THR A 28 6.99 4.81 8.41
CA THR A 28 6.21 3.98 7.49
C THR A 28 5.95 4.74 6.18
N ARG A 29 6.34 4.15 5.06
CA ARG A 29 6.17 4.70 3.71
C ARG A 29 5.16 3.88 2.94
N ILE A 30 4.18 4.53 2.32
CA ILE A 30 3.07 3.90 1.59
C ILE A 30 3.06 4.41 0.15
N SER A 31 3.04 3.51 -0.84
CA SER A 31 2.72 3.90 -2.22
C SER A 31 1.22 3.80 -2.48
N ILE A 32 0.67 4.70 -3.28
CA ILE A 32 -0.74 4.67 -3.71
C ILE A 32 -0.88 5.27 -5.11
N LEU A 33 -1.86 4.80 -5.89
CA LEU A 33 -2.20 5.43 -7.17
C LEU A 33 -2.70 6.86 -6.91
N GLN A 34 -2.07 7.82 -7.57
CA GLN A 34 -2.36 9.24 -7.39
C GLN A 34 -3.83 9.55 -7.67
N ASN A 35 -4.47 10.26 -6.75
CA ASN A 35 -5.77 10.88 -6.91
C ASN A 35 -5.95 11.93 -5.81
N VAL A 36 -7.01 12.74 -5.91
CA VAL A 36 -7.24 13.87 -4.98
C VAL A 36 -7.43 13.45 -3.52
N ASP A 37 -7.87 12.21 -3.27
CA ASP A 37 -8.19 11.70 -1.93
C ASP A 37 -7.15 10.67 -1.44
N ALA A 38 -6.11 10.38 -2.22
CA ALA A 38 -5.22 9.23 -1.98
C ALA A 38 -4.51 9.31 -0.63
N GLU A 39 -3.93 10.46 -0.32
CA GLU A 39 -3.24 10.68 0.95
C GLU A 39 -4.19 10.67 2.14
N ALA A 40 -5.34 11.36 2.02
CA ALA A 40 -6.36 11.36 3.06
C ALA A 40 -6.85 9.95 3.37
N ASN A 41 -7.08 9.12 2.34
CA ASN A 41 -7.52 7.74 2.51
C ASN A 41 -6.50 6.86 3.25
N VAL A 42 -5.20 7.07 3.02
CA VAL A 42 -4.15 6.38 3.79
C VAL A 42 -4.13 6.85 5.24
N HIS A 43 -4.21 8.17 5.46
CA HIS A 43 -4.14 8.76 6.81
C HIS A 43 -5.35 8.42 7.70
N ILE A 44 -6.48 7.98 7.15
CA ILE A 44 -7.59 7.43 7.96
C ILE A 44 -7.12 6.25 8.84
N VAL A 45 -6.21 5.42 8.33
CA VAL A 45 -5.75 4.19 9.01
C VAL A 45 -4.28 4.23 9.43
N LEU A 46 -3.45 5.02 8.75
CA LEU A 46 -2.02 5.21 9.04
C LEU A 46 -1.71 6.72 9.11
N PRO A 47 -2.13 7.41 10.19
CA PRO A 47 -2.21 8.88 10.23
C PRO A 47 -0.87 9.61 10.13
N GLU A 48 0.23 8.93 10.48
CA GLU A 48 1.57 9.52 10.46
C GLU A 48 2.41 9.06 9.26
N ALA A 49 1.90 8.12 8.45
CA ALA A 49 2.69 7.53 7.37
C ALA A 49 3.02 8.53 6.27
N GLN A 50 4.19 8.35 5.66
CA GLN A 50 4.58 9.08 4.45
C GLN A 50 3.87 8.47 3.24
N VAL A 51 3.19 9.30 2.45
CA VAL A 51 2.44 8.84 1.27
C VAL A 51 3.17 9.24 -0.01
N MET A 52 3.50 8.23 -0.83
CA MET A 52 4.03 8.39 -2.17
C MET A 52 2.92 8.15 -3.19
N GLN A 53 2.38 9.24 -3.74
CA GLN A 53 1.41 9.18 -4.83
C GLN A 53 2.13 8.93 -6.15
N ILE A 54 1.69 7.91 -6.90
CA ILE A 54 2.37 7.41 -8.10
C ILE A 54 1.38 7.37 -9.28
N ASP A 55 1.89 7.61 -10.47
CA ASP A 55 1.13 7.84 -11.70
C ASP A 55 0.45 6.60 -12.31
N THR A 56 0.98 5.39 -12.04
CA THR A 56 0.44 4.14 -12.56
C THR A 56 0.39 3.04 -11.51
N GLN A 57 -0.58 2.13 -11.66
CA GLN A 57 -0.72 0.97 -10.77
C GLN A 57 0.52 0.05 -10.80
N ALA A 58 1.17 -0.08 -11.96
CA ALA A 58 2.40 -0.85 -12.10
C ALA A 58 3.54 -0.24 -11.29
N ASN A 59 3.70 1.08 -11.33
CA ASN A 59 4.75 1.77 -10.58
C ASN A 59 4.49 1.74 -9.05
N VAL A 60 3.21 1.70 -8.62
CA VAL A 60 2.84 1.48 -7.20
C VAL A 60 3.39 0.15 -6.68
N LEU A 61 3.23 -0.93 -7.46
CA LEU A 61 3.76 -2.25 -7.11
C LEU A 61 5.29 -2.29 -7.22
N GLN A 62 5.86 -1.68 -8.26
CA GLN A 62 7.32 -1.59 -8.42
C GLN A 62 7.99 -0.87 -7.24
N ALA A 63 7.35 0.16 -6.67
CA ALA A 63 7.84 0.85 -5.48
C ALA A 63 7.93 -0.09 -4.26
N LEU A 64 6.96 -1.00 -4.11
CA LEU A 64 6.96 -2.02 -3.07
C LEU A 64 8.03 -3.08 -3.32
N GLU A 65 8.10 -3.63 -4.53
CA GLU A 65 9.07 -4.66 -4.92
C GLU A 65 10.53 -4.17 -4.79
N SER A 66 10.78 -2.90 -5.11
CA SER A 66 12.08 -2.25 -4.96
C SER A 66 12.40 -1.78 -3.53
N LYS A 67 11.52 -2.04 -2.56
CA LYS A 67 11.66 -1.64 -1.14
C LYS A 67 11.76 -0.12 -0.94
N ARG A 68 11.26 0.68 -1.90
CA ARG A 68 11.15 2.14 -1.77
C ARG A 68 10.04 2.55 -0.80
N VAL A 69 9.05 1.69 -0.63
CA VAL A 69 7.96 1.82 0.35
C VAL A 69 7.83 0.53 1.15
N ASP A 70 7.11 0.61 2.26
CA ASP A 70 6.87 -0.50 3.20
C ASP A 70 5.58 -1.26 2.87
N ALA A 71 4.57 -0.56 2.35
CA ALA A 71 3.37 -1.15 1.80
C ALA A 71 2.86 -0.39 0.57
N ALA A 72 2.06 -1.07 -0.25
CA ALA A 72 1.29 -0.47 -1.33
C ALA A 72 -0.20 -0.48 -0.98
N ALA A 73 -0.86 0.67 -1.01
CA ALA A 73 -2.30 0.81 -0.92
C ALA A 73 -2.91 0.64 -2.32
N VAL A 74 -3.69 -0.42 -2.51
CA VAL A 74 -4.28 -0.77 -3.82
C VAL A 74 -5.74 -1.19 -3.66
N ASP A 75 -6.51 -1.06 -4.73
CA ASP A 75 -7.90 -1.50 -4.77
C ASP A 75 -8.05 -3.00 -4.53
N LEU A 76 -9.10 -3.41 -3.80
CA LEU A 76 -9.34 -4.82 -3.47
C LEU A 76 -9.52 -5.68 -4.73
N SER A 77 -10.07 -5.15 -5.82
CA SER A 77 -10.10 -5.82 -7.12
C SER A 77 -8.70 -6.13 -7.66
N THR A 78 -7.75 -5.20 -7.50
CA THR A 78 -6.34 -5.41 -7.85
C THR A 78 -5.72 -6.53 -7.01
N VAL A 79 -6.02 -6.58 -5.71
CA VAL A 79 -5.57 -7.68 -4.85
C VAL A 79 -6.14 -9.02 -5.30
N ARG A 80 -7.44 -9.09 -5.61
CA ARG A 80 -8.07 -10.32 -6.11
C ARG A 80 -7.43 -10.78 -7.42
N TRP A 81 -7.13 -9.85 -8.32
CA TRP A 81 -6.42 -10.14 -9.56
C TRP A 81 -5.01 -10.68 -9.29
N LEU A 82 -4.22 -10.03 -8.42
CA LEU A 82 -2.89 -10.51 -8.03
C LEU A 82 -2.93 -11.89 -7.37
N ALA A 83 -3.86 -12.12 -6.44
CA ALA A 83 -4.03 -13.41 -5.77
C ALA A 83 -4.41 -14.52 -6.78
N SER A 84 -5.20 -14.22 -7.81
CA SER A 84 -5.51 -15.19 -8.88
C SER A 84 -4.31 -15.54 -9.77
N ARG A 85 -3.32 -14.64 -9.85
CA ARG A 85 -2.08 -14.84 -10.61
C ARG A 85 -1.02 -15.58 -9.79
N ASN A 86 -1.07 -15.42 -8.47
CA ASN A 86 -0.13 -16.00 -7.51
C ASN A 86 -0.91 -16.79 -6.44
N PRO A 87 -1.48 -17.96 -6.78
CA PRO A 87 -2.39 -18.71 -5.90
C PRO A 87 -1.71 -19.48 -4.75
N ASP A 88 -0.37 -19.54 -4.74
CA ASP A 88 0.42 -20.34 -3.80
C ASP A 88 0.75 -19.60 -2.49
#